data_AF-A0A382G905-F1
#
_entry.id   AF-A0A382G905-F1
#
_cell.length_a   1.000
_cell.length_b   1.000
_cell.length_c   1.000
_cell.angle_alpha   90.00
_cell.angle_beta   90.00
_cell.angle_gamma   90.00
#
_symmetry.space_group_name_H-M   'P 1'
#
loop_
_entity.id
_entity.type
_entity.pdbx_description
1 polymer ?
#
loop_
_entity_poly.entity_id
_entity_poly.type
_entity_poly.pdbx_seq_one_letter_code
_entity_poly.pdbx_strand_id
1 'polypeptide(L)' 'KLKNKLGVNVYRTPDSIMQAQLDAWDIIVDKFNAKDAFFKKVVESQKEYAKKVMAYLLLNAPDYGMAYRHHFGEPAEAI' A
#
# COMPACT_ATOMS: atom_id res chain seq x y z
N LYS A 1 12.79 11.51 -16.36
CA LYS A 1 13.29 10.77 -17.58
C LYS A 1 12.23 9.82 -18.13
N LEU A 2 11.56 9.02 -17.30
CA LEU A 2 10.56 8.03 -17.75
C LEU A 2 9.41 8.66 -18.55
N LYS A 3 8.67 9.64 -18.03
CA LYS A 3 7.62 10.32 -18.79
C LYS A 3 8.17 11.19 -19.92
N ASN A 4 9.01 12.17 -19.58
CA ASN A 4 9.44 13.21 -20.53
C ASN A 4 10.44 12.76 -21.62
N LYS A 5 11.07 11.59 -21.49
CA LYS A 5 12.03 11.08 -22.49
C LYS A 5 11.70 9.69 -23.03
N LEU A 6 10.98 8.87 -22.27
CA LEU A 6 10.70 7.48 -22.63
C LEU A 6 9.21 7.20 -22.85
N GLY A 7 8.34 8.23 -22.79
CA GLY A 7 6.91 8.10 -23.09
C GLY A 7 6.13 7.28 -22.06
N VAL A 8 6.67 7.07 -20.85
CA VAL A 8 5.99 6.30 -19.81
C VAL A 8 4.87 7.13 -19.19
N ASN A 9 3.66 6.60 -19.20
CA ASN A 9 2.53 7.19 -18.49
C ASN A 9 2.54 6.72 -17.03
N VAL A 10 2.53 7.66 -16.09
CA VAL A 10 2.53 7.37 -14.65
C VAL A 10 1.21 7.84 -14.05
N TYR A 11 0.52 6.92 -13.39
CA TYR A 11 -0.77 7.18 -12.76
C TYR A 11 -0.76 6.69 -11.32
N ARG A 12 -1.45 7.41 -10.45
CA ARG A 12 -1.82 6.88 -9.14
C ARG A 12 -3.00 5.93 -9.33
N THR A 13 -2.89 4.71 -8.80
CA THR A 13 -4.03 3.79 -8.72
C THR A 13 -5.18 4.46 -7.96
N PRO A 14 -6.40 4.50 -8.50
CA PRO A 14 -7.54 5.07 -7.79
C PRO A 14 -7.78 4.37 -6.46
N ASP A 15 -8.20 5.11 -5.44
CA ASP A 15 -8.43 4.56 -4.10
C ASP A 15 -9.52 3.47 -4.13
N SER A 16 -10.53 3.56 -5.00
CA SER A 16 -11.55 2.53 -5.20
C SER A 16 -10.99 1.20 -5.70
N ILE A 17 -9.97 1.24 -6.58
CA ILE A 17 -9.29 0.05 -7.06
C ILE A 17 -8.41 -0.53 -5.96
N MET A 18 -7.72 0.31 -5.19
CA MET A 18 -6.94 -0.14 -4.04
C MET A 18 -7.83 -0.81 -2.98
N GLN A 19 -9.02 -0.26 -2.71
CA GLN A 19 -9.99 -0.88 -1.80
C GLN A 19 -10.47 -2.24 -2.33
N ALA A 20 -10.80 -2.34 -3.61
CA ALA A 20 -11.19 -3.62 -4.22
C ALA A 20 -10.07 -4.68 -4.14
N GLN A 21 -8.80 -4.25 -4.17
CA GLN A 21 -7.66 -5.16 -3.96
C GLN A 21 -7.58 -5.68 -2.52
N LEU A 22 -7.91 -4.85 -1.52
CA LEU A 22 -7.99 -5.28 -0.12
C LEU A 22 -9.12 -6.30 0.07
N ASP A 23 -10.30 -6.03 -0.48
CA ASP A 23 -11.44 -6.95 -0.39
C ASP A 23 -11.13 -8.29 -1.08
N ALA A 24 -10.47 -8.26 -2.24
CA ALA A 24 -10.02 -9.46 -2.93
C ALA A 24 -8.96 -10.23 -2.11
N TRP A 25 -8.08 -9.52 -1.40
CA TRP A 25 -7.06 -10.13 -0.55
C TRP A 25 -7.69 -10.90 0.61
N ASP A 26 -8.74 -10.37 1.24
CA ASP A 26 -9.45 -11.06 2.31
C ASP A 26 -10.02 -12.41 1.84
N ILE A 27 -10.66 -12.44 0.66
CA ILE A 27 -11.19 -13.68 0.06
C ILE A 27 -10.07 -14.71 -0.18
N ILE A 28 -8.94 -14.26 -0.72
CA ILE A 28 -7.82 -15.15 -1.07
C ILE A 28 -7.13 -15.68 0.18
N VAL A 29 -6.90 -14.83 1.17
CA VAL A 29 -6.29 -15.21 2.45
C VAL A 29 -7.17 -16.25 3.16
N ASP A 30 -8.48 -16.04 3.23
CA ASP A 30 -9.38 -16.99 3.87
C ASP A 30 -9.39 -18.35 3.16
N LYS A 31 -9.43 -18.34 1.82
CA LYS A 31 -9.35 -19.54 1.00
C LYS A 31 -8.08 -20.35 1.25
N PHE A 32 -6.92 -19.71 1.38
CA PHE A 32 -5.66 -20.41 1.61
C PHE A 32 -5.45 -20.80 3.07
N ASN A 33 -5.89 -19.97 4.02
CA ASN A 33 -5.88 -20.30 5.45
C ASN A 33 -6.69 -21.57 5.76
N ALA A 34 -7.77 -21.81 5.02
CA ALA A 34 -8.58 -23.02 5.16
C ALA A 34 -7.90 -24.29 4.61
N LYS A 35 -6.90 -24.14 3.73
CA LYS A 35 -6.27 -25.25 3.00
C LYS A 35 -4.88 -25.60 3.48
N ASP A 36 -4.16 -24.63 4.05
CA ASP A 36 -2.76 -24.79 4.45
C ASP A 36 -2.52 -24.16 5.83
N ALA A 37 -2.26 -25.03 6.82
CA ALA A 37 -2.01 -24.62 8.19
C ALA A 37 -0.70 -23.83 8.36
N PHE A 38 0.32 -24.11 7.52
CA PHE A 38 1.57 -23.34 7.56
C PHE A 38 1.35 -21.95 6.97
N PHE A 39 0.64 -21.84 5.85
CA PHE A 39 0.24 -20.55 5.29
C PHE A 39 -0.52 -19.71 6.32
N LYS A 40 -1.51 -20.30 6.99
CA LYS A 40 -2.29 -19.65 8.05
C LYS A 40 -1.40 -19.10 9.16
N LYS A 41 -0.48 -19.93 9.68
CA LYS A 41 0.46 -19.53 10.73
C LYS A 41 1.32 -18.32 10.32
N VAL A 42 1.78 -18.28 9.07
CA VAL A 42 2.58 -17.16 8.55
C VAL A 42 1.75 -15.87 8.49
N VAL A 43 0.54 -15.94 7.93
CA VAL A 43 -0.35 -14.76 7.81
C VAL A 43 -0.75 -14.23 9.19
N GLU A 44 -1.06 -15.11 10.14
CA GLU A 44 -1.38 -14.72 11.52
C GLU A 44 -0.19 -13.99 12.17
N SER A 45 1.03 -14.51 12.06
CA SER A 45 2.25 -13.86 12.56
C SER A 45 2.47 -12.48 11.92
N GLN A 46 2.28 -12.35 10.61
CA GLN A 46 2.39 -11.08 9.90
C GLN A 46 1.35 -10.05 10.39
N LYS A 47 0.09 -10.47 10.55
CA LYS A 47 -1.00 -9.61 11.05
C LYS A 47 -0.74 -9.15 12.49
N GLU A 48 -0.26 -10.04 13.36
CA GLU A 48 0.12 -9.69 14.74
C GLU A 48 1.25 -8.66 14.78
N TYR A 49 2.29 -8.85 13.97
CA TYR A 49 3.39 -7.89 13.89
C TYR A 49 2.92 -6.53 13.34
N ALA A 50 2.15 -6.53 12.24
CA ALA A 50 1.60 -5.32 11.66
C ALA A 50 0.74 -4.53 12.67
N LYS A 51 -0.11 -5.22 13.44
CA LYS A 51 -0.92 -4.59 14.49
C LYS A 51 -0.06 -3.90 15.57
N LYS A 52 1.09 -4.48 15.93
CA LYS A 52 1.99 -3.93 16.95
C LYS A 52 2.76 -2.70 16.44
N VAL A 53 3.22 -2.72 15.19
CA VAL A 53 4.18 -1.73 14.68
C VAL A 53 3.52 -0.61 13.88
N MET A 54 2.49 -0.90 13.09
CA MET A 54 1.98 0.05 12.10
C MET A 54 1.31 1.26 12.73
N ALA A 55 0.66 1.12 13.88
CA ALA A 55 0.06 2.26 14.58
C ALA A 55 1.11 3.31 14.97
N TYR A 56 2.24 2.89 15.55
CA TYR A 56 3.35 3.79 15.86
C TYR A 56 3.98 4.36 14.59
N LEU A 57 4.24 3.53 13.58
CA LEU A 57 4.86 3.97 12.34
C LEU A 57 4.03 5.07 11.64
N LEU A 58 2.70 4.90 11.58
CA LEU A 58 1.80 5.85 10.93
C LEU A 58 1.72 7.20 11.67
N LEU A 59 1.87 7.19 13.00
CA LEU A 59 1.82 8.41 13.81
C LEU A 59 3.18 9.11 13.94
N ASN A 60 4.28 8.36 13.85
CA ASN A 60 5.63 8.87 14.02
C ASN A 60 6.30 9.27 12.69
N ALA A 61 5.80 8.78 11.55
CA ALA A 61 6.30 9.20 10.25
C ALA A 61 5.85 10.63 9.91
N PRO A 62 6.74 11.47 9.36
CA PRO A 62 6.32 12.72 8.73
C PRO A 62 5.31 12.47 7.61
N ASP A 63 4.36 13.38 7.42
CA ASP A 63 3.53 13.38 6.22
C ASP A 63 4.36 13.86 5.01
N TYR A 64 5.04 12.90 4.39
CA TYR A 64 5.87 13.16 3.22
C TYR A 64 5.08 13.71 2.03
N GLY A 65 3.80 13.33 1.91
CA GLY A 65 2.93 13.83 0.86
C GLY A 65 2.62 15.31 1.04
N MET A 66 2.30 15.71 2.27
CA MET A 66 2.07 17.11 2.62
C MET A 66 3.34 17.95 2.46
N ALA A 67 4.48 17.46 2.97
CA ALA A 67 5.75 18.16 2.85
C ALA A 67 6.14 18.38 1.37
N TYR A 68 5.97 17.37 0.51
CA TYR A 68 6.21 17.51 -0.92
C TYR A 68 5.28 18.55 -1.56
N ARG A 69 3.97 18.43 -1.32
CA ARG A 69 2.98 19.37 -1.88
C ARG A 69 3.26 20.81 -1.48
N HIS A 70 3.67 21.05 -0.24
CA HIS A 70 4.00 22.37 0.25
C HIS A 70 5.16 23.03 -0.51
N HIS A 71 6.22 22.26 -0.82
CA HIS A 71 7.42 22.80 -1.46
C HIS A 71 7.43 22.73 -2.99
N PHE A 72 6.71 21.77 -3.57
CA PHE A 72 6.86 21.40 -4.99
C PHE A 72 5.53 21.26 -5.76
N GLY A 73 4.37 21.40 -5.10
CA GLY A 73 3.06 21.21 -5.75
C GLY A 73 2.65 19.74 -5.90
N GLU A 74 1.67 19.47 -6.76
CA GLU A 74 1.08 18.13 -6.88
C GLU A 74 2.09 17.12 -7.46
N PRO A 75 2.36 15.97 -6.79
CA PRO A 75 3.33 14.99 -7.27
C PRO A 75 3.05 14.52 -8.70
N ALA A 76 1.79 14.40 -9.09
CA ALA A 76 1.38 13.96 -10.43
C ALA A 76 1.82 14.92 -11.56
N GLU A 77 2.10 16.19 -11.24
CA GLU A 77 2.61 17.18 -12.19
C GLU A 77 4.13 17.08 -12.35
N ALA A 78 4.83 16.58 -11.33
CA ALA A 78 6.29 16.49 -11.30
C ALA A 78 6.87 15.26 -12.03
N ILE A 79 6.09 14.19 -12.14
CA ILE A 79 6.44 12.96 -12.87
C ILE A 79 6.04 13.02 -14.31
#